data_AF-A0A239BH63-F1
#
_entry.id   AF-A0A239BH63-F1
#
_cell.length_a   1.000
_cell.length_b   1.000
_cell.length_c   1.000
_cell.angle_alpha   90.00
_cell.angle_beta   90.00
_cell.angle_gamma   90.00
#
_symmetry.space_group_name_H-M   'P 1'
#
loop_
_entity.id
_entity.type
_entity.pdbx_description
1 polymer ?
#
loop_
_entity_poly.entity_id
_entity_poly.type
_entity_poly.pdbx_seq_one_letter_code
_entity_poly.pdbx_strand_id
1 'polypeptide(L)'
;MTRPWPAPPVFSVFRLLLWMGGALALFIVLSDMAQAATVREGQEPCAFVIDGPIANGDFEALSAFKGDAEFWSQTGYGFDPILCLNSEGGSLSEGARIARFVYDHGLQTRVGDGSICYSVCAIIFMMGNKHAGPTTVEENRILHVGGDLAFHSPSIVIDGAQSYGARELKQAYSLGIESILNIVIIANSQRPFESGAMMHPGLIRGLLETPANQLYHIRTIEQALSWDIGLEGVPEHLPQFSIQRQMVCENGLMRGFRRPSEIYELSSNNFMTSGVFDLRPLNGSAEYRLLPDYGPVELEEGIVYGYRYWTLPVECRVQLDGRSVRVCGNDSSFDHAIGDCQADRFVTLPHYARYHPMTEFNALWQTGIAADVLRSAHCTLRLASGPAVRNEPCTQAIDVMERAGRKFAKHTLHWDSGDRTVIEIAATPYFNDPVAPEIYRIDGVAATPHDDSSTCLKSVGTGNTICVTDR
;
A
#
# COMPACT_ATOMS: atom_id res chain seq x y z
N MET A 1 70.00 2.10 -31.42
CA MET A 1 71.32 1.44 -31.26
C MET A 1 71.25 0.53 -30.06
N THR A 2 71.51 -0.75 -30.30
CA THR A 2 71.26 -1.92 -29.45
C THR A 2 72.31 -2.06 -28.34
N ARG A 3 71.89 -2.45 -27.13
CA ARG A 3 72.76 -3.14 -26.16
C ARG A 3 72.00 -4.28 -25.47
N PRO A 4 72.66 -5.42 -25.20
CA PRO A 4 72.01 -6.68 -24.90
C PRO A 4 71.95 -6.97 -23.38
N TRP A 5 71.01 -7.84 -23.03
CA TRP A 5 70.82 -8.42 -21.70
C TRP A 5 71.90 -9.46 -21.36
N PRO A 6 72.24 -9.63 -20.07
CA PRO A 6 72.75 -10.90 -19.55
C PRO A 6 71.74 -11.59 -18.63
N ALA A 7 71.63 -12.91 -18.78
CA ALA A 7 71.07 -13.84 -17.78
C ALA A 7 72.21 -14.72 -17.22
N PRO A 8 71.94 -15.67 -16.31
CA PRO A 8 71.81 -15.54 -14.86
C PRO A 8 72.94 -16.31 -14.12
N PRO A 9 73.00 -16.36 -12.78
CA PRO A 9 73.70 -17.43 -12.09
C PRO A 9 72.74 -18.44 -11.45
N VAL A 10 73.00 -19.71 -11.75
CA VAL A 10 72.45 -20.92 -11.13
C VAL A 10 73.48 -21.44 -10.13
N PHE A 11 73.12 -21.53 -8.85
CA PHE A 11 73.72 -22.43 -7.84
C PHE A 11 72.63 -22.67 -6.79
N SER A 12 71.87 -23.77 -6.87
CA SER A 12 72.20 -25.16 -6.51
C SER A 12 72.35 -25.41 -5.01
N VAL A 13 71.24 -25.89 -4.45
CA VAL A 13 71.12 -27.06 -3.55
C VAL A 13 71.97 -27.08 -2.29
N PHE A 14 71.34 -26.89 -1.12
CA PHE A 14 71.45 -27.85 -0.02
C PHE A 14 70.30 -27.67 1.00
N ARG A 15 69.63 -28.79 1.30
CA ARG A 15 68.74 -29.07 2.44
C ARG A 15 67.28 -28.61 2.35
N LEU A 16 66.51 -29.37 1.58
CA LEU A 16 65.08 -29.60 1.81
C LEU A 16 64.93 -31.05 2.28
N LEU A 17 64.43 -31.26 3.50
CA LEU A 17 63.46 -32.31 3.85
C LEU A 17 63.17 -32.32 5.36
N LEU A 18 61.87 -32.51 5.63
CA LEU A 18 61.20 -32.82 6.90
C LEU A 18 60.99 -31.65 7.85
N TRP A 19 59.77 -31.09 7.85
CA TRP A 19 58.76 -31.40 8.87
C TRP A 19 57.37 -31.08 8.30
N MET A 20 56.56 -32.14 8.11
CA MET A 20 55.11 -32.05 7.92
C MET A 20 54.47 -31.71 9.27
N GLY A 21 53.62 -30.69 9.29
CA GLY A 21 52.71 -30.39 10.41
C GLY A 21 51.63 -29.46 9.86
N GLY A 22 50.44 -30.01 9.68
CA GLY A 22 49.36 -29.40 8.91
C GLY A 22 48.77 -28.13 9.51
N ALA A 23 48.33 -27.25 8.62
CA ALA A 23 47.25 -26.30 8.86
C ALA A 23 46.46 -26.19 7.54
N LEU A 24 45.57 -27.16 7.31
CA LEU A 24 44.51 -27.04 6.32
C LEU A 24 43.53 -26.01 6.90
N ALA A 25 43.70 -24.74 6.52
CA ALA A 25 42.75 -23.69 6.88
C ALA A 25 41.44 -23.96 6.11
N LEU A 26 40.52 -24.62 6.80
CA LEU A 26 39.15 -24.84 6.39
C LEU A 26 38.44 -23.47 6.36
N PHE A 27 38.40 -22.82 5.19
CA PHE A 27 37.48 -21.71 4.95
C PHE A 27 36.06 -22.29 4.90
N ILE A 28 35.44 -22.40 6.08
CA ILE A 28 34.00 -22.60 6.19
C ILE A 28 33.37 -21.29 5.71
N VAL A 29 32.88 -21.30 4.47
CA VAL A 29 31.89 -20.32 4.03
C VAL A 29 30.65 -20.60 4.87
N LEU A 30 30.37 -19.74 5.84
CA LEU A 30 29.11 -19.72 6.55
C LEU A 30 28.05 -19.33 5.52
N SER A 31 27.45 -20.33 4.88
CA SER A 31 26.14 -20.15 4.25
C SER A 31 25.20 -19.70 5.36
N ASP A 32 24.52 -18.56 5.20
CA ASP A 32 23.41 -18.18 6.07
C ASP A 32 22.43 -19.36 6.09
N MET A 33 22.45 -20.11 7.18
CA MET A 33 21.39 -21.07 7.47
C MET A 33 20.17 -20.18 7.73
N ALA A 34 19.32 -20.01 6.71
CA ALA A 34 18.04 -19.34 6.87
C ALA A 34 17.34 -19.97 8.08
N GLN A 35 17.29 -19.24 9.19
CA GLN A 35 16.65 -19.71 10.40
C GLN A 35 15.15 -19.73 10.13
N ALA A 36 14.49 -20.81 10.55
CA ALA A 36 13.03 -20.91 10.52
C ALA A 36 12.39 -19.78 11.33
N ALA A 37 11.11 -19.50 11.08
CA ALA A 37 10.43 -18.45 11.82
C ALA A 37 10.34 -18.84 13.30
N THR A 38 10.47 -17.85 14.16
CA THR A 38 10.13 -18.00 15.57
C THR A 38 8.61 -17.96 15.70
N VAL A 39 8.01 -19.12 15.94
CA VAL A 39 6.58 -19.24 16.29
C VAL A 39 6.45 -19.32 17.81
N ARG A 40 5.75 -18.37 18.42
CA ARG A 40 5.61 -18.27 19.87
C ARG A 40 4.28 -17.68 20.31
N GLU A 41 3.95 -17.86 21.59
CA GLU A 41 2.93 -17.06 22.25
C GLU A 41 3.29 -15.57 22.17
N GLY A 42 2.25 -14.77 21.89
CA GLY A 42 2.33 -13.34 21.80
C GLY A 42 2.09 -12.65 23.14
N GLN A 43 2.13 -11.33 23.10
CA GLN A 43 1.59 -10.47 24.14
C GLN A 43 0.47 -9.66 23.51
N GLU A 44 -0.52 -9.28 24.33
CA GLU A 44 -1.64 -8.41 23.93
C GLU A 44 -1.18 -7.28 22.98
N PRO A 45 -1.80 -7.12 21.81
CA PRO A 45 -3.02 -7.80 21.35
C PRO A 45 -2.80 -9.19 20.71
N CYS A 46 -1.55 -9.63 20.54
CA CYS A 46 -1.21 -10.85 19.84
C CYS A 46 -1.37 -12.08 20.75
N ALA A 47 -2.20 -13.04 20.35
CA ALA A 47 -2.20 -14.37 20.96
C ALA A 47 -0.97 -15.18 20.51
N PHE A 48 -0.60 -15.04 19.23
CA PHE A 48 0.52 -15.74 18.62
C PHE A 48 1.36 -14.79 17.75
N VAL A 49 2.63 -15.11 17.59
CA VAL A 49 3.56 -14.37 16.72
C VAL A 49 4.31 -15.34 15.82
N ILE A 50 4.40 -15.00 14.53
CA ILE A 50 5.37 -15.57 13.58
C ILE A 50 6.36 -14.47 13.23
N ASP A 51 7.63 -14.67 13.56
CA ASP A 51 8.72 -13.73 13.32
C ASP A 51 9.87 -14.40 12.54
N GLY A 52 10.23 -13.85 11.37
CA GLY A 52 11.31 -14.38 10.52
C GLY A 52 10.84 -15.23 9.34
N PRO A 53 11.77 -15.86 8.59
CA PRO A 53 11.48 -16.60 7.37
C PRO A 53 10.60 -17.84 7.59
N ILE A 54 9.50 -17.95 6.84
CA ILE A 54 8.59 -19.11 6.92
C ILE A 54 9.27 -20.34 6.33
N ALA A 55 9.47 -21.37 7.15
CA ALA A 55 10.17 -22.60 6.79
C ALA A 55 9.43 -23.84 7.31
N ASN A 56 9.80 -25.01 6.80
CA ASN A 56 9.16 -26.27 7.17
C ASN A 56 9.22 -26.51 8.69
N GLY A 57 8.07 -26.81 9.31
CA GLY A 57 7.92 -27.03 10.74
C GLY A 57 7.21 -25.89 11.46
N ASP A 58 7.07 -24.72 10.84
CA ASP A 58 6.38 -23.56 11.41
C ASP A 58 4.88 -23.81 11.55
N PHE A 59 4.26 -24.55 10.62
CA PHE A 59 2.87 -24.98 10.76
C PHE A 59 2.70 -25.92 11.96
N GLU A 60 3.59 -26.90 12.13
CA GLU A 60 3.56 -27.80 13.28
C GLU A 60 3.74 -27.03 14.58
N ALA A 61 4.66 -26.06 14.61
CA ALA A 61 4.85 -25.19 15.76
C ALA A 61 3.58 -24.38 16.07
N LEU A 62 2.96 -23.75 15.06
CA LEU A 62 1.73 -22.97 15.23
C LEU A 62 0.55 -23.84 15.68
N SER A 63 0.33 -24.99 15.03
CA SER A 63 -0.76 -25.90 15.34
C SER A 63 -0.56 -26.66 16.67
N ALA A 64 0.69 -26.73 17.15
CA ALA A 64 1.02 -27.24 18.47
C ALA A 64 0.74 -26.23 19.58
N PHE A 65 0.53 -24.93 19.28
CA PHE A 65 -0.08 -23.96 20.20
C PHE A 65 -1.55 -24.30 20.42
N LYS A 66 -1.76 -25.43 21.07
CA LYS A 66 -2.97 -25.75 21.80
C LYS A 66 -2.81 -25.05 23.15
N GLY A 67 -3.18 -23.78 23.24
CA GLY A 67 -4.00 -23.44 24.41
C GLY A 67 -5.10 -24.50 24.42
N ASP A 68 -5.25 -25.25 25.52
CA ASP A 68 -5.97 -26.53 25.62
C ASP A 68 -7.12 -26.70 24.60
N ALA A 69 -7.43 -27.92 24.16
CA ALA A 69 -8.66 -28.11 23.39
C ALA A 69 -9.91 -27.53 24.12
N GLU A 70 -9.85 -27.34 25.45
CA GLU A 70 -10.75 -26.50 26.26
C GLU A 70 -10.65 -24.98 26.01
N PHE A 71 -9.49 -24.41 25.73
CA PHE A 71 -9.30 -22.99 25.40
C PHE A 71 -10.15 -22.54 24.21
N TRP A 72 -10.23 -23.36 23.15
CA TRP A 72 -11.07 -23.10 21.98
C TRP A 72 -12.52 -23.57 22.13
N SER A 73 -12.77 -24.62 22.92
CA SER A 73 -14.11 -25.23 23.06
C SER A 73 -14.94 -24.77 24.26
N GLN A 74 -14.33 -24.29 25.35
CA GLN A 74 -15.03 -23.76 26.53
C GLN A 74 -15.35 -22.27 26.43
N THR A 75 -14.57 -21.50 25.68
CA THR A 75 -14.82 -20.05 25.49
C THR A 75 -15.82 -19.75 24.38
N GLY A 76 -16.47 -20.78 23.82
CA GLY A 76 -17.44 -20.70 22.71
C GLY A 76 -17.92 -19.28 22.41
N TYR A 77 -17.51 -18.77 21.25
CA TYR A 77 -17.88 -17.43 20.75
C TYR A 77 -17.28 -16.21 21.47
N GLY A 78 -16.26 -16.39 22.32
CA GLY A 78 -15.67 -15.31 23.14
C GLY A 78 -14.16 -15.11 23.06
N PHE A 79 -13.40 -15.95 22.34
CA PHE A 79 -11.96 -15.77 22.15
C PHE A 79 -11.63 -15.60 20.67
N ASP A 80 -11.27 -14.37 20.27
CA ASP A 80 -10.86 -14.03 18.90
C ASP A 80 -9.32 -13.90 18.85
N PRO A 81 -8.57 -15.00 18.67
CA PRO A 81 -7.11 -14.97 18.64
C PRO A 81 -6.57 -14.04 17.55
N ILE A 82 -5.48 -13.33 17.85
CA ILE A 82 -4.75 -12.55 16.86
C ILE A 82 -3.38 -13.18 16.61
N LEU A 83 -3.14 -13.57 15.35
CA LEU A 83 -1.83 -13.97 14.84
C LEU A 83 -1.11 -12.73 14.30
N CYS A 84 -0.08 -12.29 15.02
CA CYS A 84 0.80 -11.22 14.58
C CYS A 84 1.90 -11.75 13.67
N LEU A 85 2.11 -11.06 12.56
CA LEU A 85 2.97 -11.48 11.46
C LEU A 85 4.10 -10.48 11.25
N ASN A 86 5.34 -10.97 11.29
CA ASN A 86 6.54 -10.22 10.96
C ASN A 86 7.51 -11.12 10.14
N SER A 87 7.34 -11.17 8.82
CA SER A 87 8.09 -12.10 7.96
C SER A 87 8.28 -11.58 6.53
N GLU A 88 9.47 -11.83 5.97
CA GLU A 88 9.76 -11.62 4.55
C GLU A 88 9.12 -12.69 3.65
N GLY A 89 8.44 -13.68 4.23
CA GLY A 89 7.89 -14.82 3.52
C GLY A 89 8.79 -16.06 3.62
N GLY A 90 8.77 -16.91 2.60
CA GLY A 90 9.55 -18.15 2.58
C GLY A 90 8.86 -19.28 1.82
N SER A 91 8.82 -20.46 2.43
CA SER A 91 8.24 -21.68 1.85
C SER A 91 6.76 -21.51 1.52
N LEU A 92 6.42 -21.47 0.23
CA LEU A 92 5.02 -21.36 -0.22
C LEU A 92 4.17 -22.54 0.28
N SER A 93 4.71 -23.76 0.25
CA SER A 93 3.98 -24.95 0.72
C SER A 93 3.71 -24.88 2.22
N GLU A 94 4.65 -24.38 3.02
CA GLU A 94 4.43 -24.24 4.45
C GLU A 94 3.46 -23.10 4.75
N GLY A 95 3.69 -21.93 4.14
CA GLY A 95 2.80 -20.79 4.33
C GLY A 95 1.38 -21.06 3.84
N ALA A 96 1.18 -21.91 2.83
CA ALA A 96 -0.13 -22.40 2.42
C ALA A 96 -0.84 -23.22 3.52
N ARG A 97 -0.10 -24.06 4.25
CA ARG A 97 -0.63 -24.83 5.39
C ARG A 97 -1.01 -23.90 6.54
N ILE A 98 -0.17 -22.91 6.83
CA ILE A 98 -0.45 -21.88 7.85
C ILE A 98 -1.66 -21.05 7.45
N ALA A 99 -1.73 -20.58 6.20
CA ALA A 99 -2.86 -19.81 5.68
C ALA A 99 -4.17 -20.59 5.79
N ARG A 100 -4.14 -21.89 5.47
CA ARG A 100 -5.30 -22.78 5.63
C ARG A 100 -5.69 -22.95 7.10
N PHE A 101 -4.72 -23.10 7.99
CA PHE A 101 -4.96 -23.18 9.44
C PHE A 101 -5.64 -21.92 9.97
N VAL A 102 -5.12 -20.74 9.61
CA VAL A 102 -5.69 -19.42 9.95
C VAL A 102 -7.13 -19.32 9.47
N TYR A 103 -7.39 -19.74 8.22
CA TYR A 103 -8.74 -19.77 7.68
C TYR A 103 -9.68 -20.71 8.46
N ASP A 104 -9.28 -21.97 8.63
CA ASP A 104 -10.14 -23.03 9.20
C ASP A 104 -10.44 -22.85 10.69
N HIS A 105 -9.57 -22.17 11.43
CA HIS A 105 -9.67 -22.02 12.89
C HIS A 105 -10.07 -20.61 13.35
N GLY A 106 -10.40 -19.71 12.43
CA GLY A 106 -10.86 -18.37 12.81
C GLY A 106 -9.80 -17.51 13.50
N LEU A 107 -8.59 -17.47 12.95
CA LEU A 107 -7.54 -16.60 13.46
C LEU A 107 -7.57 -15.23 12.78
N GLN A 108 -7.67 -14.16 13.58
CA GLN A 108 -7.44 -12.81 13.09
C GLN A 108 -5.96 -12.66 12.74
N THR A 109 -5.64 -11.84 11.76
CA THR A 109 -4.25 -11.56 11.38
C THR A 109 -3.90 -10.10 11.61
N ARG A 110 -2.67 -9.85 12.04
CA ARG A 110 -2.20 -8.49 12.28
C ARG A 110 -0.76 -8.28 11.83
N VAL A 111 -0.50 -7.18 11.13
CA VAL A 111 0.84 -6.65 10.89
C VAL A 111 0.96 -5.36 11.69
N GLY A 112 1.82 -5.37 12.72
CA GLY A 112 1.96 -4.27 13.67
C GLY A 112 2.86 -3.15 13.16
N ASP A 113 3.01 -2.10 13.97
CA ASP A 113 3.94 -1.00 13.71
C ASP A 113 5.38 -1.51 13.51
N GLY A 114 6.03 -1.05 12.43
CA GLY A 114 7.38 -1.47 12.04
C GLY A 114 7.52 -2.94 11.62
N SER A 115 6.44 -3.73 11.64
CA SER A 115 6.46 -5.13 11.20
C SER A 115 6.30 -5.21 9.68
N ILE A 116 6.89 -6.25 9.08
CA ILE A 116 6.81 -6.50 7.65
C ILE A 116 6.08 -7.82 7.39
N CYS A 117 5.33 -7.93 6.30
CA CYS A 117 4.70 -9.17 5.91
C CYS A 117 4.67 -9.28 4.39
N TYR A 118 5.66 -9.98 3.84
CA TYR A 118 5.86 -10.09 2.40
C TYR A 118 5.55 -11.49 1.87
N SER A 119 5.29 -11.58 0.56
CA SER A 119 5.20 -12.86 -0.14
C SER A 119 4.12 -13.77 0.46
N VAL A 120 4.46 -15.02 0.81
CA VAL A 120 3.55 -15.96 1.45
C VAL A 120 3.06 -15.49 2.84
N CYS A 121 3.82 -14.65 3.56
CA CYS A 121 3.30 -14.01 4.78
C CYS A 121 2.05 -13.20 4.46
N ALA A 122 2.07 -12.40 3.39
CA ALA A 122 0.93 -11.58 2.98
C ALA A 122 -0.28 -12.46 2.60
N ILE A 123 -0.05 -13.66 2.06
CA ILE A 123 -1.13 -14.63 1.80
C ILE A 123 -1.73 -15.16 3.11
N ILE A 124 -0.90 -15.49 4.11
CA ILE A 124 -1.36 -15.87 5.46
C ILE A 124 -2.19 -14.73 6.06
N PHE A 125 -1.69 -13.50 5.99
CA PHE A 125 -2.39 -12.31 6.45
C PHE A 125 -3.79 -12.21 5.83
N MET A 126 -3.92 -12.44 4.52
CA MET A 126 -5.20 -12.33 3.84
C MET A 126 -6.23 -13.39 4.27
N MET A 127 -5.82 -14.48 4.94
CA MET A 127 -6.73 -15.50 5.45
C MET A 127 -7.35 -15.17 6.81
N GLY A 128 -6.96 -14.04 7.40
CA GLY A 128 -7.45 -13.60 8.71
C GLY A 128 -8.97 -13.47 8.77
N ASN A 129 -9.58 -14.13 9.74
CA ASN A 129 -11.02 -14.11 10.01
C ASN A 129 -11.29 -14.44 11.49
N LYS A 130 -12.51 -14.20 11.97
CA LYS A 130 -12.92 -14.50 13.34
C LYS A 130 -14.38 -14.93 13.41
N HIS A 131 -14.77 -15.53 14.52
CA HIS A 131 -16.15 -15.89 14.78
C HIS A 131 -16.98 -14.70 15.29
N ALA A 132 -17.92 -14.22 14.49
CA ALA A 132 -18.89 -13.20 14.89
C ALA A 132 -20.17 -13.84 15.48
N GLY A 133 -20.06 -14.44 16.66
CA GLY A 133 -21.17 -15.10 17.36
C GLY A 133 -21.43 -16.54 16.92
N PRO A 134 -22.58 -17.14 17.32
CA PRO A 134 -22.81 -18.59 17.30
C PRO A 134 -22.62 -19.29 15.97
N THR A 135 -22.84 -18.56 14.88
CA THR A 135 -22.91 -19.14 13.55
C THR A 135 -22.25 -18.27 12.52
N THR A 136 -21.57 -17.20 12.90
CA THR A 136 -21.06 -16.22 11.94
C THR A 136 -19.55 -16.19 12.01
N VAL A 137 -18.92 -15.99 10.86
CA VAL A 137 -17.49 -15.73 10.74
C VAL A 137 -17.36 -14.49 9.87
N GLU A 138 -16.45 -13.60 10.18
CA GLU A 138 -16.19 -12.38 9.43
C GLU A 138 -14.69 -12.23 9.18
N GLU A 139 -14.29 -11.66 8.05
CA GLU A 139 -12.89 -11.35 7.82
C GLU A 139 -12.36 -10.36 8.86
N ASN A 140 -11.12 -10.58 9.29
CA ASN A 140 -10.47 -9.70 10.23
C ASN A 140 -8.96 -9.74 10.03
N ARG A 141 -8.46 -8.67 9.40
CA ARG A 141 -7.10 -8.54 8.89
C ARG A 141 -6.67 -7.10 9.15
N ILE A 142 -5.73 -6.90 10.07
CA ILE A 142 -5.41 -5.58 10.61
C ILE A 142 -3.98 -5.20 10.22
N LEU A 143 -3.83 -4.11 9.48
CA LEU A 143 -2.55 -3.51 9.13
C LEU A 143 -2.38 -2.20 9.90
N HIS A 144 -1.32 -2.09 10.70
CA HIS A 144 -0.90 -0.81 11.24
C HIS A 144 -0.40 0.09 10.12
N VAL A 145 -0.73 1.39 10.16
CA VAL A 145 -0.27 2.36 9.14
C VAL A 145 1.26 2.51 9.06
N GLY A 146 1.98 2.06 10.09
CA GLY A 146 3.45 1.98 10.11
C GLY A 146 4.03 0.58 9.81
N GLY A 147 3.19 -0.40 9.50
CA GLY A 147 3.61 -1.72 9.02
C GLY A 147 3.71 -1.76 7.49
N ASP A 148 4.39 -2.77 6.95
CA ASP A 148 4.54 -2.95 5.50
C ASP A 148 4.00 -4.32 5.05
N LEU A 149 3.00 -4.31 4.18
CA LEU A 149 2.35 -5.51 3.63
C LEU A 149 2.56 -5.51 2.12
N ALA A 150 3.16 -6.57 1.58
CA ALA A 150 3.45 -6.63 0.16
C ALA A 150 3.33 -8.04 -0.45
N PHE A 151 2.90 -8.06 -1.71
CA PHE A 151 2.67 -9.29 -2.47
C PHE A 151 3.64 -9.36 -3.65
N HIS A 152 3.98 -10.57 -4.05
CA HIS A 152 4.69 -10.82 -5.31
C HIS A 152 4.42 -12.25 -5.78
N SER A 153 4.74 -12.52 -7.06
CA SER A 153 4.58 -13.84 -7.65
C SER A 153 5.53 -14.86 -7.02
N PRO A 154 5.12 -16.13 -6.85
CA PRO A 154 6.04 -17.18 -6.41
C PRO A 154 7.22 -17.32 -7.36
N SER A 155 8.41 -17.55 -6.80
CA SER A 155 9.61 -17.88 -7.57
C SER A 155 10.08 -19.30 -7.31
N ILE A 156 10.67 -19.87 -8.34
CA ILE A 156 11.52 -21.05 -8.23
C ILE A 156 12.96 -20.58 -8.38
N VAL A 157 13.80 -20.88 -7.39
CA VAL A 157 15.23 -20.58 -7.46
C VAL A 157 15.89 -21.61 -8.38
N ILE A 158 16.51 -21.13 -9.44
CA ILE A 158 17.26 -21.94 -10.40
C ILE A 158 18.73 -21.51 -10.31
N ASP A 159 19.64 -22.44 -10.01
CA ASP A 159 21.08 -22.19 -10.03
C ASP A 159 21.56 -21.97 -11.47
N GLY A 160 21.90 -20.72 -11.81
CA GLY A 160 22.34 -20.33 -13.15
C GLY A 160 23.68 -20.94 -13.60
N ALA A 161 24.45 -21.55 -12.69
CA ALA A 161 25.71 -22.21 -13.03
C ALA A 161 25.51 -23.64 -13.57
N GLN A 162 24.29 -24.19 -13.49
CA GLN A 162 23.98 -25.56 -13.89
C GLN A 162 23.25 -25.63 -15.23
N SER A 163 23.53 -26.68 -16.00
CA SER A 163 22.74 -27.03 -17.18
C SER A 163 21.58 -27.94 -16.77
N TYR A 164 20.36 -27.57 -17.15
CA TYR A 164 19.14 -28.31 -16.84
C TYR A 164 18.68 -29.14 -18.04
N GLY A 165 18.33 -30.40 -17.81
CA GLY A 165 17.73 -31.25 -18.83
C GLY A 165 16.23 -30.99 -18.99
N ALA A 166 15.63 -31.62 -20.02
CA ALA A 166 14.21 -31.49 -20.30
C ALA A 166 13.31 -31.99 -19.15
N ARG A 167 13.81 -32.95 -18.35
CA ARG A 167 13.07 -33.49 -17.20
C ARG A 167 12.99 -32.47 -16.07
N GLU A 168 14.13 -31.86 -15.74
CA GLU A 168 14.26 -30.86 -14.68
C GLU A 168 13.43 -29.61 -15.02
N LEU A 169 13.47 -29.16 -16.28
CA LEU A 169 12.63 -28.06 -16.76
C LEU A 169 11.12 -28.37 -16.67
N LYS A 170 10.72 -29.60 -17.03
CA LYS A 170 9.32 -30.02 -16.91
C LYS A 170 8.86 -30.03 -15.45
N GLN A 171 9.71 -30.50 -14.53
CA GLN A 171 9.41 -30.50 -13.10
C GLN A 171 9.26 -29.07 -12.55
N ALA A 172 10.19 -28.17 -12.90
CA ALA A 172 10.10 -26.77 -12.50
C ALA A 172 8.82 -26.09 -13.02
N TYR A 173 8.45 -26.34 -14.28
CA TYR A 173 7.20 -25.84 -14.84
C TYR A 173 5.97 -26.37 -14.10
N SER A 174 5.91 -27.68 -13.82
CA SER A 174 4.82 -28.28 -13.05
C SER A 174 4.71 -27.69 -11.64
N LEU A 175 5.84 -27.53 -10.93
CA LEU A 175 5.87 -26.88 -9.61
C LEU A 175 5.37 -25.43 -9.65
N GLY A 176 5.70 -24.68 -10.71
CA GLY A 176 5.21 -23.32 -10.90
C GLY A 176 3.69 -23.26 -11.06
N ILE A 177 3.12 -24.14 -11.88
CA ILE A 177 1.67 -24.23 -12.07
C ILE A 177 0.96 -24.67 -10.78
N GLU A 178 1.49 -25.67 -10.08
CA GLU A 178 0.96 -26.12 -8.78
C GLU A 178 1.01 -25.00 -7.72
N SER A 179 2.08 -24.21 -7.71
CA SER A 179 2.22 -23.06 -6.82
C SER A 179 1.14 -22.01 -7.06
N ILE A 180 0.89 -21.65 -8.32
CA ILE A 180 -0.18 -20.72 -8.70
C ILE A 180 -1.55 -21.30 -8.33
N LEU A 181 -1.78 -22.57 -8.61
CA LEU A 181 -3.05 -23.24 -8.28
C LEU A 181 -3.31 -23.22 -6.77
N ASN A 182 -2.31 -23.49 -5.94
CA ASN A 182 -2.44 -23.43 -4.48
C ASN A 182 -2.83 -22.04 -3.99
N ILE A 183 -2.26 -20.98 -4.56
CA ILE A 183 -2.65 -19.60 -4.26
C ILE A 183 -4.11 -19.37 -4.66
N VAL A 184 -4.50 -19.76 -5.86
CA VAL A 184 -5.88 -19.60 -6.35
C VAL A 184 -6.88 -20.35 -5.46
N ILE A 185 -6.57 -21.59 -5.04
CA ILE A 185 -7.42 -22.36 -4.14
C ILE A 185 -7.61 -21.65 -2.80
N ILE A 186 -6.51 -21.21 -2.17
CA ILE A 186 -6.56 -20.53 -0.88
C ILE A 186 -7.30 -19.19 -0.99
N ALA A 187 -6.96 -18.40 -2.01
CA ALA A 187 -7.58 -17.10 -2.30
C ALA A 187 -9.10 -17.20 -2.51
N ASN A 188 -9.57 -18.26 -3.17
CA ASN A 188 -10.98 -18.54 -3.43
C ASN A 188 -11.69 -19.27 -2.29
N SER A 189 -11.06 -19.40 -1.12
CA SER A 189 -11.79 -19.82 0.08
C SER A 189 -12.98 -18.88 0.28
N GLN A 190 -14.14 -19.46 0.57
CA GLN A 190 -15.40 -18.71 0.65
C GLN A 190 -15.31 -17.66 1.75
N ARG A 191 -15.71 -16.42 1.46
CA ARG A 191 -15.96 -15.46 2.54
C ARG A 191 -17.11 -15.96 3.40
N PRO A 192 -16.91 -16.12 4.70
CA PRO A 192 -18.00 -16.63 5.52
C PRO A 192 -19.15 -15.60 5.55
N PHE A 193 -20.38 -16.07 5.28
CA PHE A 193 -21.63 -15.27 5.28
C PHE A 193 -21.71 -14.10 4.30
N GLU A 194 -20.65 -13.82 3.56
CA GLU A 194 -20.64 -12.88 2.44
C GLU A 194 -20.50 -13.59 1.11
N SER A 195 -20.92 -12.92 0.03
CA SER A 195 -20.61 -13.37 -1.32
C SER A 195 -19.19 -12.95 -1.67
N GLY A 196 -18.30 -13.90 -1.95
CA GLY A 196 -16.97 -13.59 -2.44
C GLY A 196 -15.89 -14.56 -1.98
N ALA A 197 -14.67 -14.24 -2.39
CA ALA A 197 -13.43 -14.95 -2.08
C ALA A 197 -12.64 -14.20 -1.01
N MET A 198 -11.87 -14.91 -0.17
CA MET A 198 -11.00 -14.29 0.84
C MET A 198 -10.04 -13.24 0.23
N MET A 199 -9.56 -13.48 -1.00
CA MET A 199 -8.79 -12.48 -1.76
C MET A 199 -9.53 -12.06 -3.03
N HIS A 200 -9.58 -10.75 -3.28
CA HIS A 200 -10.16 -10.23 -4.53
C HIS A 200 -9.32 -10.63 -5.75
N PRO A 201 -9.96 -10.92 -6.91
CA PRO A 201 -9.24 -11.21 -8.15
C PRO A 201 -8.27 -10.10 -8.56
N GLY A 202 -8.58 -8.83 -8.28
CA GLY A 202 -7.68 -7.70 -8.53
C GLY A 202 -6.38 -7.76 -7.72
N LEU A 203 -6.44 -8.22 -6.47
CA LEU A 203 -5.25 -8.44 -5.64
C LEU A 203 -4.44 -9.64 -6.12
N ILE A 204 -5.09 -10.74 -6.52
CA ILE A 204 -4.42 -11.90 -7.10
C ILE A 204 -3.68 -11.49 -8.38
N ARG A 205 -4.31 -10.65 -9.22
CA ARG A 205 -3.67 -10.07 -10.40
C ARG A 205 -2.41 -9.29 -10.02
N GLY A 206 -2.51 -8.35 -9.08
CA GLY A 206 -1.36 -7.56 -8.60
C GLY A 206 -0.23 -8.43 -8.05
N LEU A 207 -0.57 -9.49 -7.30
CA LEU A 207 0.39 -10.49 -6.82
C LEU A 207 1.11 -11.18 -7.99
N LEU A 208 0.37 -11.73 -8.95
CA LEU A 208 0.94 -12.52 -10.05
C LEU A 208 1.66 -11.69 -11.11
N GLU A 209 1.25 -10.43 -11.32
CA GLU A 209 1.92 -9.47 -12.22
C GLU A 209 3.26 -8.98 -11.66
N THR A 210 3.42 -9.01 -10.34
CA THR A 210 4.63 -8.52 -9.66
C THR A 210 5.72 -9.58 -9.66
N PRO A 211 6.86 -9.36 -10.34
CA PRO A 211 7.98 -10.31 -10.34
C PRO A 211 8.51 -10.58 -8.93
N ALA A 212 9.08 -11.76 -8.70
CA ALA A 212 9.54 -12.18 -7.38
C ALA A 212 10.69 -11.35 -6.76
N ASN A 213 11.36 -10.51 -7.55
CA ASN A 213 12.37 -9.56 -7.09
C ASN A 213 11.81 -8.14 -6.87
N GLN A 214 10.49 -7.99 -6.93
CA GLN A 214 9.76 -6.75 -6.71
C GLN A 214 8.63 -7.01 -5.72
N LEU A 215 8.03 -5.93 -5.20
CA LEU A 215 6.99 -5.99 -4.19
C LEU A 215 5.83 -5.07 -4.60
N TYR A 216 4.62 -5.62 -4.61
CA TYR A 216 3.38 -4.86 -4.71
C TYR A 216 2.89 -4.55 -3.31
N HIS A 217 3.20 -3.34 -2.86
CA HIS A 217 2.88 -2.88 -1.53
C HIS A 217 1.44 -2.37 -1.43
N ILE A 218 0.82 -2.62 -0.28
CA ILE A 218 -0.42 -1.95 0.15
C ILE A 218 -0.01 -0.70 0.92
N ARG A 219 -0.19 0.47 0.32
CA ARG A 219 0.29 1.76 0.84
C ARG A 219 -0.80 2.81 0.98
N THR A 220 -1.93 2.67 0.28
CA THR A 220 -2.96 3.71 0.20
C THR A 220 -4.29 3.29 0.81
N ILE A 221 -5.07 4.27 1.26
CA ILE A 221 -6.44 4.09 1.79
C ILE A 221 -7.29 3.28 0.82
N GLU A 222 -7.19 3.60 -0.46
CA GLU A 222 -7.82 2.85 -1.53
C GLU A 222 -7.47 1.36 -1.48
N GLN A 223 -6.18 1.01 -1.47
CA GLN A 223 -5.77 -0.39 -1.51
C GLN A 223 -6.28 -1.14 -0.28
N ALA A 224 -6.21 -0.54 0.92
CA ALA A 224 -6.76 -1.18 2.11
C ALA A 224 -8.26 -1.44 1.98
N LEU A 225 -9.03 -0.44 1.56
CA LEU A 225 -10.49 -0.57 1.43
C LEU A 225 -10.87 -1.53 0.30
N SER A 226 -10.22 -1.46 -0.86
CA SER A 226 -10.49 -2.37 -1.99
C SER A 226 -10.25 -3.83 -1.63
N TRP A 227 -9.32 -4.12 -0.72
CA TRP A 227 -8.94 -5.49 -0.33
C TRP A 227 -9.46 -5.93 1.05
N ASP A 228 -10.37 -5.16 1.66
CA ASP A 228 -10.95 -5.42 2.99
C ASP A 228 -9.88 -5.62 4.08
N ILE A 229 -8.90 -4.72 4.08
CA ILE A 229 -7.86 -4.64 5.08
C ILE A 229 -8.23 -3.54 6.07
N GLY A 230 -8.39 -3.92 7.33
CA GLY A 230 -8.58 -3.01 8.45
C GLY A 230 -7.30 -2.22 8.72
N LEU A 231 -7.42 -0.92 8.99
CA LEU A 231 -6.29 -0.08 9.39
C LEU A 231 -6.36 0.30 10.87
N GLU A 232 -5.23 0.22 11.55
CA GLU A 232 -5.01 0.76 12.89
C GLU A 232 -3.89 1.81 12.87
N GLY A 233 -3.80 2.63 13.92
CA GLY A 233 -2.82 3.73 14.00
C GLY A 233 -3.15 4.95 13.12
N VAL A 234 -4.32 4.98 12.49
CA VAL A 234 -4.78 6.14 11.72
C VAL A 234 -5.01 7.34 12.66
N PRO A 235 -4.46 8.54 12.36
CA PRO A 235 -4.66 9.73 13.18
C PRO A 235 -6.12 10.13 13.36
N GLU A 236 -6.43 10.76 14.50
CA GLU A 236 -7.79 11.22 14.82
C GLU A 236 -8.20 12.49 14.06
N HIS A 237 -7.24 13.26 13.54
CA HIS A 237 -7.50 14.52 12.87
C HIS A 237 -7.94 14.31 11.42
N LEU A 238 -9.22 14.56 11.17
CA LEU A 238 -9.83 14.42 9.86
C LEU A 238 -9.83 15.78 9.11
N PRO A 239 -9.68 15.77 7.77
CA PRO A 239 -9.70 16.99 6.92
C PRO A 239 -11.07 17.74 6.85
N GLN A 240 -11.25 18.67 5.91
CA GLN A 240 -12.50 19.46 5.77
C GLN A 240 -13.70 18.62 5.29
N PHE A 241 -14.92 18.97 5.71
CA PHE A 241 -16.12 18.14 5.52
C PHE A 241 -16.61 17.96 4.07
N SER A 242 -16.47 18.97 3.20
CA SER A 242 -17.12 18.99 1.88
C SER A 242 -16.60 17.88 0.96
N ILE A 243 -15.28 17.77 0.83
CA ILE A 243 -14.66 16.76 -0.04
C ILE A 243 -14.70 15.37 0.60
N GLN A 244 -14.72 15.27 1.94
CA GLN A 244 -14.77 13.99 2.65
C GLN A 244 -16.03 13.20 2.34
N ARG A 245 -17.19 13.85 2.21
CA ARG A 245 -18.42 13.14 1.83
C ARG A 245 -18.28 12.51 0.45
N GLN A 246 -17.66 13.22 -0.50
CA GLN A 246 -17.35 12.66 -1.82
C GLN A 246 -16.34 11.50 -1.71
N MET A 247 -15.30 11.62 -0.87
CA MET A 247 -14.36 10.51 -0.64
C MET A 247 -15.04 9.28 -0.05
N VAL A 248 -15.96 9.47 0.90
CA VAL A 248 -16.75 8.37 1.47
C VAL A 248 -17.62 7.70 0.40
N CYS A 249 -18.22 8.48 -0.51
CA CYS A 249 -18.98 7.94 -1.63
C CYS A 249 -18.09 7.10 -2.57
N GLU A 250 -16.95 7.64 -2.99
CA GLU A 250 -16.01 6.95 -3.89
C GLU A 250 -15.41 5.69 -3.24
N ASN A 251 -14.94 5.80 -2.01
CA ASN A 251 -14.40 4.68 -1.25
C ASN A 251 -15.46 3.61 -0.94
N GLY A 252 -16.71 4.03 -0.68
CA GLY A 252 -17.81 3.12 -0.39
C GLY A 252 -18.25 2.31 -1.60
N LEU A 253 -18.52 2.98 -2.73
CA LEU A 253 -19.00 2.34 -3.95
C LEU A 253 -17.96 1.49 -4.68
N MET A 254 -16.69 1.58 -4.29
CA MET A 254 -15.61 0.86 -4.97
C MET A 254 -14.95 -0.19 -4.09
N ARG A 255 -15.41 -0.36 -2.84
CA ARG A 255 -14.97 -1.39 -1.92
C ARG A 255 -15.20 -2.79 -2.52
N GLY A 256 -14.18 -3.64 -2.53
CA GLY A 256 -14.29 -5.03 -2.98
C GLY A 256 -14.58 -5.25 -4.47
N PHE A 257 -14.49 -4.22 -5.32
CA PHE A 257 -14.73 -4.42 -6.76
C PHE A 257 -13.55 -3.97 -7.62
N ARG A 258 -13.23 -2.67 -7.60
CA ARG A 258 -12.13 -2.07 -8.36
C ARG A 258 -11.59 -0.87 -7.60
N ARG A 259 -10.33 -0.52 -7.86
CA ARG A 259 -9.73 0.68 -7.28
C ARG A 259 -10.27 1.93 -7.99
N PRO A 260 -10.83 2.92 -7.29
CA PRO A 260 -11.15 4.24 -7.86
C PRO A 260 -10.08 4.75 -8.84
N SER A 261 -8.80 4.79 -8.44
CA SER A 261 -7.66 5.28 -9.22
C SER A 261 -7.55 4.61 -10.59
N GLU A 262 -7.63 3.27 -10.66
CA GLU A 262 -7.62 2.51 -11.92
C GLU A 262 -8.77 2.92 -12.86
N ILE A 263 -9.94 3.27 -12.31
CA ILE A 263 -11.07 3.72 -13.12
C ILE A 263 -10.82 5.13 -13.66
N TYR A 264 -10.23 6.00 -12.85
CA TYR A 264 -9.97 7.38 -13.21
C TYR A 264 -8.70 7.57 -14.06
N GLU A 265 -7.79 6.59 -14.12
CA GLU A 265 -6.60 6.60 -14.99
C GLU A 265 -6.93 6.79 -16.47
N LEU A 266 -8.08 6.26 -16.92
CA LEU A 266 -8.55 6.40 -18.29
C LEU A 266 -9.37 7.67 -18.54
N SER A 267 -9.64 8.44 -17.48
CA SER A 267 -10.37 9.71 -17.54
C SER A 267 -9.39 10.89 -17.53
N SER A 268 -9.89 12.09 -17.82
CA SER A 268 -9.07 13.28 -17.60
C SER A 268 -8.90 13.61 -16.11
N ASN A 269 -9.61 12.93 -15.20
CA ASN A 269 -9.61 13.21 -13.77
C ASN A 269 -8.31 12.81 -13.05
N ASN A 270 -7.38 13.75 -12.93
CA ASN A 270 -6.15 13.57 -12.14
C ASN A 270 -6.33 13.76 -10.63
N PHE A 271 -7.48 14.18 -10.11
CA PHE A 271 -7.67 14.32 -8.66
C PHE A 271 -7.77 12.95 -7.99
N MET A 272 -8.50 12.01 -8.61
CA MET A 272 -8.73 10.68 -8.05
C MET A 272 -7.60 9.67 -8.34
N THR A 273 -6.47 10.11 -8.91
CA THR A 273 -5.32 9.26 -9.27
C THR A 273 -4.04 9.81 -8.64
N SER A 274 -2.90 9.14 -8.84
CA SER A 274 -1.59 9.65 -8.40
C SER A 274 -1.26 11.04 -8.98
N GLY A 275 -1.90 11.42 -10.09
CA GLY A 275 -1.74 12.73 -10.70
C GLY A 275 -2.19 13.91 -9.84
N VAL A 276 -2.84 13.68 -8.70
CA VAL A 276 -3.20 14.72 -7.72
C VAL A 276 -1.97 15.34 -7.09
N PHE A 277 -0.88 14.58 -7.01
CA PHE A 277 0.36 15.02 -6.41
C PHE A 277 1.30 15.76 -7.38
N ASP A 278 1.00 15.71 -8.67
CA ASP A 278 1.72 16.45 -9.70
C ASP A 278 1.60 17.96 -9.44
N LEU A 279 2.69 18.70 -9.64
CA LEU A 279 2.72 20.16 -9.59
C LEU A 279 2.16 20.77 -10.89
N ARG A 280 0.98 20.30 -11.30
CA ARG A 280 0.23 20.80 -12.45
C ARG A 280 -1.24 21.05 -12.08
N PRO A 281 -1.98 21.81 -12.90
CA PRO A 281 -3.39 22.08 -12.63
C PRO A 281 -4.20 20.80 -12.55
N LEU A 282 -5.17 20.78 -11.63
CA LEU A 282 -6.24 19.80 -11.69
C LEU A 282 -7.03 20.05 -12.98
N ASN A 283 -7.25 18.98 -13.74
CA ASN A 283 -7.96 19.04 -15.02
C ASN A 283 -9.39 19.58 -14.84
N GLY A 284 -10.02 20.04 -15.92
CA GLY A 284 -11.37 20.62 -15.88
C GLY A 284 -12.49 19.70 -15.37
N SER A 285 -12.38 18.38 -15.56
CA SER A 285 -13.37 17.43 -15.01
C SER A 285 -13.25 17.28 -13.49
N ALA A 286 -12.02 17.31 -12.97
CA ALA A 286 -11.79 17.38 -11.53
C ALA A 286 -12.27 18.72 -10.99
N GLU A 287 -11.86 19.84 -11.59
CA GLU A 287 -12.21 21.21 -11.18
C GLU A 287 -13.71 21.39 -10.97
N TYR A 288 -14.52 20.97 -11.95
CA TYR A 288 -15.97 21.06 -11.85
C TYR A 288 -16.54 20.32 -10.63
N ARG A 289 -15.93 19.18 -10.27
CA ARG A 289 -16.41 18.26 -9.22
C ARG A 289 -15.84 18.52 -7.84
N LEU A 290 -14.74 19.26 -7.75
CA LEU A 290 -14.16 19.68 -6.48
C LEU A 290 -15.07 20.71 -5.83
N LEU A 291 -15.43 20.53 -4.56
CA LEU A 291 -16.27 21.50 -3.83
C LEU A 291 -17.52 21.92 -4.64
N PRO A 292 -18.37 20.97 -5.08
CA PRO A 292 -19.53 21.32 -5.87
C PRO A 292 -20.54 22.08 -5.01
N ASP A 293 -21.23 23.03 -5.63
CA ASP A 293 -22.28 23.81 -4.98
C ASP A 293 -23.52 22.92 -4.77
N TYR A 294 -23.61 22.32 -3.58
CA TYR A 294 -24.80 21.60 -3.15
C TYR A 294 -25.84 22.59 -2.60
N GLY A 295 -27.11 22.38 -2.97
CA GLY A 295 -28.22 23.08 -2.37
C GLY A 295 -28.38 22.75 -0.88
N PRO A 296 -29.05 23.61 -0.08
CA PRO A 296 -29.23 23.38 1.35
C PRO A 296 -29.88 22.03 1.69
N VAL A 297 -30.84 21.58 0.87
CA VAL A 297 -31.55 20.30 1.04
C VAL A 297 -30.62 19.12 0.80
N GLU A 298 -29.81 19.16 -0.25
CA GLU A 298 -28.83 18.10 -0.54
C GLU A 298 -27.80 17.99 0.59
N LEU A 299 -27.34 19.12 1.12
CA LEU A 299 -26.43 19.16 2.26
C LEU A 299 -27.04 18.59 3.54
N GLU A 300 -28.32 18.89 3.80
CA GLU A 300 -29.08 18.37 4.95
C GLU A 300 -29.29 16.86 4.84
N GLU A 301 -29.65 16.37 3.65
CA GLU A 301 -29.83 14.94 3.41
C GLU A 301 -28.51 14.16 3.30
N GLY A 302 -27.38 14.86 3.15
CA GLY A 302 -26.07 14.23 2.95
C GLY A 302 -25.84 13.71 1.54
N ILE A 303 -26.60 14.20 0.55
CA ILE A 303 -26.47 13.81 -0.85
C ILE A 303 -25.14 14.32 -1.40
N VAL A 304 -24.41 13.41 -2.04
CA VAL A 304 -23.20 13.74 -2.79
C VAL A 304 -23.15 12.95 -4.09
N TYR A 305 -22.44 13.52 -5.05
CA TYR A 305 -22.23 12.91 -6.36
C TYR A 305 -20.77 12.53 -6.50
N GLY A 306 -20.54 11.33 -7.03
CA GLY A 306 -19.20 10.87 -7.37
C GLY A 306 -18.61 11.67 -8.54
N TYR A 307 -17.30 11.58 -8.70
CA TYR A 307 -16.56 12.28 -9.75
C TYR A 307 -16.85 11.74 -11.17
N ARG A 308 -17.58 10.61 -11.29
CA ARG A 308 -18.02 9.98 -12.57
C ARG A 308 -19.41 10.34 -13.05
N TYR A 309 -20.17 11.15 -12.31
CA TYR A 309 -21.61 11.40 -12.55
C TYR A 309 -21.99 11.88 -13.98
N TRP A 310 -21.04 12.32 -14.81
CA TRP A 310 -21.30 12.77 -16.18
C TRP A 310 -21.67 11.67 -17.18
N THR A 311 -21.11 10.47 -17.05
CA THR A 311 -21.41 9.37 -17.97
C THR A 311 -22.66 8.61 -17.54
N LEU A 312 -22.81 8.41 -16.23
CA LEU A 312 -23.93 7.76 -15.57
C LEU A 312 -23.94 8.21 -14.10
N PRO A 313 -25.11 8.31 -13.44
CA PRO A 313 -25.19 8.84 -12.09
C PRO A 313 -24.48 7.91 -11.09
N VAL A 314 -23.44 8.47 -10.45
CA VAL A 314 -22.88 7.98 -9.19
C VAL A 314 -23.41 8.92 -8.10
N GLU A 315 -24.33 8.40 -7.29
CA GLU A 315 -25.00 9.16 -6.24
C GLU A 315 -24.91 8.38 -4.92
N CYS A 316 -24.56 9.10 -3.86
CA CYS A 316 -24.56 8.56 -2.51
C CYS A 316 -25.28 9.48 -1.54
N ARG A 317 -25.76 8.91 -0.45
CA ARG A 317 -26.12 9.63 0.77
C ARG A 317 -25.10 9.30 1.85
N VAL A 318 -24.46 10.31 2.42
CA VAL A 318 -23.37 10.18 3.38
C VAL A 318 -23.73 10.86 4.69
N GLN A 319 -23.60 10.11 5.79
CA GLN A 319 -23.80 10.61 7.14
C GLN A 319 -22.50 10.53 7.92
N LEU A 320 -22.06 11.69 8.42
CA LEU A 320 -20.84 11.85 9.21
C LEU A 320 -21.23 12.36 10.61
N ASP A 321 -20.93 11.57 11.64
CA ASP A 321 -21.11 11.97 13.04
C ASP A 321 -19.93 11.49 13.88
N GLY A 322 -19.05 12.41 14.29
CA GLY A 322 -17.78 12.05 14.93
C GLY A 322 -16.96 11.08 14.05
N ARG A 323 -16.71 9.87 14.56
CA ARG A 323 -16.05 8.76 13.83
C ARG A 323 -17.02 7.86 13.06
N SER A 324 -18.33 8.02 13.26
CA SER A 324 -19.34 7.29 12.51
C SER A 324 -19.33 7.75 11.05
N VAL A 325 -19.14 6.80 10.15
CA VAL A 325 -19.21 7.01 8.70
C VAL A 325 -20.20 6.02 8.15
N ARG A 326 -21.28 6.54 7.59
CA ARG A 326 -22.33 5.73 6.99
C ARG A 326 -22.59 6.20 5.58
N VAL A 327 -22.73 5.26 4.68
CA VAL A 327 -23.00 5.54 3.27
C VAL A 327 -24.03 4.56 2.74
N CYS A 328 -24.90 5.07 1.89
CA CYS A 328 -25.55 4.27 0.86
C CYS A 328 -25.29 4.95 -0.49
N GLY A 329 -25.36 4.21 -1.57
CA GLY A 329 -25.22 4.79 -2.90
C GLY A 329 -25.34 3.76 -4.00
N ASN A 330 -25.35 4.25 -5.23
CA ASN A 330 -25.38 3.42 -6.43
C ASN A 330 -24.44 3.99 -7.50
N ASP A 331 -23.70 3.09 -8.14
CA ASP A 331 -22.93 3.32 -9.36
C ASP A 331 -23.57 2.53 -10.50
N SER A 332 -24.44 3.22 -11.23
CA SER A 332 -25.13 2.65 -12.38
C SER A 332 -24.21 2.30 -13.56
N SER A 333 -22.95 2.76 -13.57
CA SER A 333 -21.97 2.38 -14.62
C SER A 333 -21.51 0.94 -14.49
N PHE A 334 -21.54 0.41 -13.27
CA PHE A 334 -21.04 -0.94 -12.95
C PHE A 334 -22.10 -1.81 -12.29
N ASP A 335 -23.35 -1.33 -12.23
CA ASP A 335 -24.47 -2.00 -11.55
C ASP A 335 -24.10 -2.42 -10.12
N HIS A 336 -23.44 -1.50 -9.41
CA HIS A 336 -22.92 -1.73 -8.07
C HIS A 336 -23.54 -0.75 -7.09
N ALA A 337 -24.03 -1.25 -5.96
CA ALA A 337 -24.61 -0.45 -4.91
C ALA A 337 -24.00 -0.81 -3.56
N ILE A 338 -23.92 0.20 -2.69
CA ILE A 338 -23.61 0.03 -1.28
C ILE A 338 -24.84 0.45 -0.47
N GLY A 339 -25.35 -0.44 0.38
CA GLY A 339 -26.61 -0.20 1.09
C GLY A 339 -27.81 -0.02 0.15
N ASP A 340 -28.83 0.68 0.61
CA ASP A 340 -30.03 1.04 -0.15
C ASP A 340 -30.54 2.40 0.34
N CYS A 341 -30.32 3.45 -0.47
CA CYS A 341 -30.73 4.81 -0.11
C CYS A 341 -32.24 5.03 -0.13
N GLN A 342 -32.99 4.24 -0.90
CA GLN A 342 -34.45 4.37 -0.93
C GLN A 342 -35.09 3.79 0.32
N ALA A 343 -34.45 2.77 0.90
CA ALA A 343 -34.88 2.12 2.13
C ALA A 343 -34.15 2.61 3.40
N ASP A 344 -33.37 3.70 3.31
CA ASP A 344 -32.52 4.22 4.40
C ASP A 344 -31.61 3.16 5.05
N ARG A 345 -31.11 2.22 4.25
CA ARG A 345 -30.17 1.19 4.69
C ARG A 345 -28.75 1.63 4.38
N PHE A 346 -28.07 2.15 5.39
CA PHE A 346 -26.68 2.56 5.27
C PHE A 346 -25.72 1.45 5.69
N VAL A 347 -24.59 1.38 4.99
CA VAL A 347 -23.43 0.58 5.40
C VAL A 347 -22.50 1.45 6.22
N THR A 348 -22.00 0.91 7.33
CA THR A 348 -20.97 1.57 8.14
C THR A 348 -19.60 1.33 7.54
N LEU A 349 -18.84 2.39 7.34
CA LEU A 349 -17.47 2.35 6.88
C LEU A 349 -16.51 2.74 8.01
N PRO A 350 -15.25 2.31 7.94
CA PRO A 350 -14.24 2.82 8.85
C PRO A 350 -14.06 4.33 8.68
N HIS A 351 -13.74 5.03 9.76
CA HIS A 351 -13.55 6.49 9.76
C HIS A 351 -12.55 7.00 8.70
N TYR A 352 -11.53 6.19 8.38
CA TYR A 352 -10.52 6.51 7.37
C TYR A 352 -11.02 6.45 5.92
N ALA A 353 -12.25 5.97 5.66
CA ALA A 353 -12.89 6.10 4.35
C ALA A 353 -13.20 7.56 3.95
N ARG A 354 -12.98 8.52 4.86
CA ARG A 354 -13.04 9.95 4.59
C ARG A 354 -11.80 10.50 3.88
N TYR A 355 -10.67 9.81 3.97
CA TYR A 355 -9.46 10.24 3.28
C TYR A 355 -9.56 9.99 1.79
N HIS A 356 -8.83 10.82 1.03
CA HIS A 356 -8.71 10.61 -0.39
C HIS A 356 -8.11 9.21 -0.70
N PRO A 357 -8.58 8.49 -1.74
CA PRO A 357 -8.14 7.14 -2.05
C PRO A 357 -6.62 6.99 -2.15
N MET A 358 -5.94 8.00 -2.70
CA MET A 358 -4.47 8.00 -2.87
C MET A 358 -3.67 8.40 -1.62
N THR A 359 -4.33 8.64 -0.48
CA THR A 359 -3.64 8.99 0.77
C THR A 359 -2.78 7.82 1.24
N GLU A 360 -1.48 8.07 1.48
CA GLU A 360 -0.54 7.04 1.92
C GLU A 360 -0.51 6.87 3.44
N PHE A 361 -0.40 5.62 3.91
CA PHE A 361 -0.35 5.28 5.33
C PHE A 361 0.83 5.93 6.05
N ASN A 362 2.02 5.85 5.45
CA ASN A 362 3.24 6.42 6.04
C ASN A 362 3.13 7.93 6.24
N ALA A 363 2.47 8.63 5.32
CA ALA A 363 2.28 10.07 5.42
C ALA A 363 1.31 10.45 6.56
N LEU A 364 0.25 9.64 6.74
CA LEU A 364 -0.68 9.77 7.87
C LEU A 364 0.05 9.52 9.21
N TRP A 365 0.78 8.41 9.29
CA TRP A 365 1.46 7.96 10.50
C TRP A 365 2.51 8.96 11.00
N GLN A 366 3.38 9.44 10.11
CA GLN A 366 4.57 10.19 10.50
C GLN A 366 4.28 11.63 10.95
N THR A 367 3.16 12.21 10.51
CA THR A 367 3.00 13.66 10.57
C THR A 367 1.82 14.14 11.41
N GLY A 368 0.78 13.32 11.57
CA GLY A 368 -0.48 13.76 12.19
C GLY A 368 -1.14 14.95 11.48
N ILE A 369 -0.74 15.24 10.23
CA ILE A 369 -1.29 16.35 9.44
C ILE A 369 -2.71 16.00 9.01
N ALA A 370 -3.64 16.92 9.22
CA ALA A 370 -4.94 16.88 8.59
C ALA A 370 -4.86 17.61 7.23
N ALA A 371 -4.96 16.85 6.15
CA ALA A 371 -5.09 17.36 4.78
C ALA A 371 -5.98 16.42 3.97
N ASP A 372 -6.52 16.91 2.87
CA ASP A 372 -7.42 16.15 1.99
C ASP A 372 -6.72 14.92 1.40
N VAL A 373 -5.47 15.10 0.96
CA VAL A 373 -4.60 14.05 0.40
C VAL A 373 -3.19 14.18 0.95
N LEU A 374 -2.55 13.04 1.27
CA LEU A 374 -1.17 13.01 1.78
C LEU A 374 -0.34 11.94 1.07
N ARG A 375 0.92 12.24 0.78
CA ARG A 375 1.95 11.24 0.44
C ARG A 375 3.29 11.55 1.09
N SER A 376 4.10 10.50 1.27
CA SER A 376 5.53 10.64 1.49
C SER A 376 6.20 10.95 0.15
N ALA A 377 7.16 11.86 0.15
CA ALA A 377 7.85 12.29 -1.06
C ALA A 377 9.31 12.62 -0.75
N HIS A 378 10.06 12.90 -1.81
CA HIS A 378 11.39 13.48 -1.73
C HIS A 378 11.35 14.89 -2.32
N CYS A 379 11.75 15.89 -1.54
CA CYS A 379 11.68 17.30 -1.92
C CYS A 379 13.07 17.87 -2.18
N THR A 380 13.20 18.66 -3.25
CA THR A 380 14.44 19.37 -3.58
C THR A 380 14.19 20.85 -3.76
N LEU A 381 15.01 21.70 -3.15
CA LEU A 381 15.07 23.14 -3.40
C LEU A 381 16.43 23.49 -4.00
N ARG A 382 16.44 24.07 -5.20
CA ARG A 382 17.63 24.57 -5.90
C ARG A 382 17.59 26.08 -5.99
N LEU A 383 18.66 26.75 -5.57
CA LEU A 383 18.76 28.20 -5.73
C LEU A 383 19.06 28.57 -7.18
N ALA A 384 18.64 29.76 -7.61
CA ALA A 384 18.98 30.29 -8.93
C ALA A 384 20.50 30.42 -9.15
N SER A 385 21.27 30.62 -8.08
CA SER A 385 22.71 30.92 -8.11
C SER A 385 23.63 29.70 -8.00
N GLY A 386 23.14 28.46 -7.92
CA GLY A 386 24.02 27.30 -7.70
C GLY A 386 23.33 26.01 -7.21
N PRO A 387 24.05 25.09 -6.55
CA PRO A 387 23.59 23.72 -6.31
C PRO A 387 22.35 23.65 -5.39
N ALA A 388 21.76 22.45 -5.30
CA ALA A 388 20.64 22.17 -4.41
C ALA A 388 20.98 22.59 -2.97
N VAL A 389 20.11 23.40 -2.37
CA VAL A 389 20.27 23.89 -1.00
C VAL A 389 19.50 23.02 -0.01
N ARG A 390 18.46 22.32 -0.48
CA ARG A 390 17.81 21.23 0.26
C ARG A 390 17.48 20.07 -0.66
N ASN A 391 17.65 18.86 -0.14
CA ASN A 391 17.41 17.60 -0.82
C ASN A 391 17.16 16.52 0.23
N GLU A 392 15.92 16.39 0.68
CA GLU A 392 15.54 15.56 1.83
C GLU A 392 14.11 15.03 1.70
N PRO A 393 13.74 13.99 2.45
CA PRO A 393 12.36 13.52 2.50
C PRO A 393 11.42 14.62 3.01
N CYS A 394 10.18 14.54 2.57
CA CYS A 394 9.12 15.45 2.95
C CYS A 394 7.76 14.75 2.90
N THR A 395 6.78 15.34 3.57
CA THR A 395 5.37 14.99 3.36
C THR A 395 4.71 16.04 2.49
N GLN A 396 4.09 15.60 1.40
CA GLN A 396 3.27 16.45 0.55
C GLN A 396 1.80 16.33 0.98
N ALA A 397 1.29 17.39 1.58
CA ALA A 397 -0.10 17.54 1.97
C ALA A 397 -0.84 18.40 0.95
N ILE A 398 -2.04 17.99 0.54
CA ILE A 398 -2.84 18.73 -0.45
C ILE A 398 -4.17 19.07 0.19
N ASP A 399 -4.52 20.34 0.16
CA ASP A 399 -5.86 20.84 0.48
C ASP A 399 -6.49 21.43 -0.78
N VAL A 400 -7.77 21.16 -0.98
CA VAL A 400 -8.56 21.82 -2.02
C VAL A 400 -9.25 23.03 -1.40
N MET A 401 -9.12 24.18 -2.06
CA MET A 401 -9.73 25.42 -1.59
C MET A 401 -10.28 26.26 -2.72
N GLU A 402 -11.25 27.10 -2.41
CA GLU A 402 -11.76 28.09 -3.33
C GLU A 402 -11.43 29.51 -2.85
N ARG A 403 -10.99 30.37 -3.78
CA ARG A 403 -10.74 31.79 -3.52
C ARG A 403 -11.17 32.61 -4.72
N ALA A 404 -12.10 33.54 -4.49
CA ALA A 404 -12.65 34.44 -5.51
C ALA A 404 -13.21 33.69 -6.74
N GLY A 405 -14.00 32.63 -6.51
CA GLY A 405 -14.64 31.86 -7.57
C GLY A 405 -13.68 30.92 -8.32
N ARG A 406 -12.45 30.75 -7.85
CA ARG A 406 -11.45 29.88 -8.47
C ARG A 406 -10.96 28.83 -7.49
N LYS A 407 -10.95 27.57 -7.92
CA LYS A 407 -10.49 26.43 -7.14
C LYS A 407 -8.97 26.24 -7.29
N PHE A 408 -8.34 25.83 -6.20
CA PHE A 408 -6.90 25.63 -6.09
C PHE A 408 -6.59 24.30 -5.43
N ALA A 409 -5.55 23.63 -5.92
CA ALA A 409 -4.80 22.64 -5.17
C ALA A 409 -3.70 23.36 -4.40
N LYS A 410 -3.74 23.28 -3.06
CA LYS A 410 -2.72 23.83 -2.18
C LYS A 410 -1.82 22.70 -1.70
N HIS A 411 -0.65 22.57 -2.29
CA HIS A 411 0.35 21.60 -1.85
C HIS A 411 1.20 22.26 -0.76
N THR A 412 1.15 21.72 0.45
CA THR A 412 2.05 22.09 1.55
C THR A 412 3.11 21.00 1.67
N LEU A 413 4.36 21.36 1.44
CA LEU A 413 5.52 20.50 1.64
C LEU A 413 6.00 20.68 3.07
N HIS A 414 5.91 19.62 3.85
CA HIS A 414 6.45 19.53 5.20
C HIS A 414 7.79 18.84 5.14
N TRP A 415 8.86 19.61 5.32
CA TRP A 415 10.23 19.11 5.23
C TRP A 415 10.62 18.42 6.53
N ASP A 416 11.43 17.36 6.46
CA ASP A 416 11.95 16.67 7.66
C ASP A 416 12.78 17.61 8.56
N SER A 417 13.41 18.63 7.98
CA SER A 417 14.10 19.70 8.72
C SER A 417 13.17 20.59 9.55
N GLY A 418 11.85 20.49 9.38
CA GLY A 418 10.83 21.27 10.09
C GLY A 418 10.34 22.51 9.34
N ASP A 419 10.97 22.87 8.22
CA ASP A 419 10.50 23.94 7.34
C ASP A 419 9.20 23.57 6.62
N ARG A 420 8.52 24.59 6.08
CA ARG A 420 7.31 24.40 5.26
C ARG A 420 7.40 25.23 3.99
N THR A 421 6.95 24.67 2.88
CA THR A 421 6.81 25.37 1.59
C THR A 421 5.39 25.19 1.09
N VAL A 422 4.74 26.28 0.69
CA VAL A 422 3.37 26.26 0.19
C VAL A 422 3.37 26.52 -1.30
N ILE A 423 2.75 25.63 -2.06
CA ILE A 423 2.54 25.75 -3.49
C ILE A 423 1.03 25.84 -3.75
N GLU A 424 0.59 26.91 -4.39
CA GLU A 424 -0.80 27.06 -4.84
C GLU A 424 -0.86 26.90 -6.36
N ILE A 425 -1.67 25.95 -6.83
CA ILE A 425 -1.90 25.73 -8.26
C ILE A 425 -3.39 25.88 -8.51
N ALA A 426 -3.76 26.83 -9.36
CA ALA A 426 -5.15 26.96 -9.76
C ALA A 426 -5.55 25.82 -10.68
N ALA A 427 -6.76 25.29 -10.48
CA ALA A 427 -7.33 24.29 -11.36
C ALA A 427 -7.58 24.87 -12.77
N THR A 428 -7.58 23.99 -13.77
CA THR A 428 -7.93 24.32 -15.15
C THR A 428 -9.43 24.63 -15.21
N PRO A 429 -9.85 25.82 -15.66
CA PRO A 429 -11.27 26.13 -15.81
C PRO A 429 -11.94 25.15 -16.76
N TYR A 430 -13.18 24.78 -16.46
CA TYR A 430 -14.02 24.02 -17.40
C TYR A 430 -14.20 24.77 -18.73
N PHE A 431 -14.36 24.02 -19.84
CA PHE A 431 -14.27 24.43 -21.26
C PHE A 431 -14.98 25.71 -21.74
N ASN A 432 -15.78 26.37 -20.90
CA ASN A 432 -16.58 27.54 -21.26
C ASN A 432 -16.11 28.87 -20.62
N ASP A 433 -15.04 28.87 -19.81
CA ASP A 433 -14.46 30.11 -19.25
C ASP A 433 -13.26 30.57 -20.10
N PRO A 434 -13.27 31.78 -20.69
CA PRO A 434 -12.18 32.27 -21.54
C PRO A 434 -10.84 32.30 -20.79
N VAL A 435 -9.99 31.31 -21.08
CA VAL A 435 -8.53 31.21 -20.82
C VAL A 435 -8.09 31.99 -19.58
N ALA A 436 -8.66 31.68 -18.41
CA ALA A 436 -8.10 32.19 -17.17
C ALA A 436 -6.65 31.70 -17.10
N PRO A 437 -5.65 32.58 -16.87
CA PRO A 437 -4.25 32.20 -16.90
C PRO A 437 -4.00 31.12 -15.86
N GLU A 438 -3.15 30.14 -16.17
CA GLU A 438 -2.68 29.21 -15.13
C GLU A 438 -1.97 30.01 -14.04
N ILE A 439 -2.31 29.73 -12.79
CA ILE A 439 -1.73 30.41 -11.64
C ILE A 439 -0.96 29.38 -10.84
N TYR A 440 0.34 29.59 -10.73
CA TYR A 440 1.22 28.88 -9.81
C TYR A 440 1.82 29.89 -8.86
N ARG A 441 1.86 29.55 -7.57
CA ARG A 441 2.56 30.32 -6.55
C ARG A 441 3.39 29.41 -5.67
N ILE A 442 4.58 29.88 -5.28
CA ILE A 442 5.43 29.28 -4.26
C ILE A 442 5.58 30.33 -3.16
N ASP A 443 5.11 30.01 -1.96
CA ASP A 443 5.10 30.92 -0.79
C ASP A 443 4.52 32.30 -1.13
N GLY A 444 3.46 32.30 -1.94
CA GLY A 444 2.77 33.51 -2.42
C GLY A 444 3.42 34.22 -3.61
N VAL A 445 4.65 33.85 -3.99
CA VAL A 445 5.36 34.41 -5.16
C VAL A 445 4.97 33.66 -6.43
N ALA A 446 4.72 34.38 -7.53
CA ALA A 446 4.42 33.76 -8.82
C ALA A 446 5.49 32.73 -9.23
N ALA A 447 5.05 31.62 -9.81
CA ALA A 447 5.90 30.54 -10.29
C ALA A 447 5.45 30.06 -11.69
N THR A 448 6.27 29.25 -12.33
CA THR A 448 5.96 28.57 -13.59
C THR A 448 6.45 27.12 -13.54
N PRO A 449 5.88 26.20 -14.35
CA PRO A 449 6.50 24.90 -14.60
C PRO A 449 7.96 25.06 -14.99
N HIS A 450 8.84 24.22 -14.42
CA HIS A 450 10.26 24.23 -14.76
C HIS A 450 10.55 23.42 -16.03
N ASP A 451 9.84 22.31 -16.19
CA ASP A 451 9.96 21.32 -17.26
C ASP A 451 8.62 20.58 -17.45
N ASP A 452 8.59 19.63 -18.39
CA ASP A 452 7.39 18.85 -18.72
C ASP A 452 7.12 17.69 -17.72
N SER A 453 7.96 17.50 -16.70
CA SER A 453 7.80 16.38 -15.76
C SER A 453 6.60 16.55 -14.83
N SER A 454 6.06 17.76 -14.72
CA SER A 454 5.05 18.13 -13.71
C SER A 454 5.52 17.92 -12.25
N THR A 455 6.81 17.73 -12.01
CA THR A 455 7.37 17.54 -10.66
C THR A 455 8.06 18.78 -10.13
N CYS A 456 8.34 19.78 -10.98
CA CYS A 456 9.17 20.93 -10.66
C CYS A 456 8.51 22.27 -11.03
N LEU A 457 8.56 23.24 -10.11
CA LEU A 457 8.18 24.63 -10.33
C LEU A 457 9.36 25.56 -10.11
N LYS A 458 9.43 26.63 -10.91
CA LYS A 458 10.41 27.70 -10.80
C LYS A 458 9.74 28.99 -10.32
N SER A 459 10.24 29.56 -9.24
CA SER A 459 9.80 30.87 -8.72
C SER A 459 10.24 31.97 -9.68
N VAL A 460 9.31 32.83 -10.10
CA VAL A 460 9.59 33.97 -11.01
C VAL A 460 10.41 35.05 -10.31
N GLY A 461 10.17 35.28 -9.01
CA GLY A 461 10.84 36.33 -8.25
C GLY A 461 12.29 35.99 -7.85
N THR A 462 12.53 34.74 -7.46
CA THR A 462 13.86 34.31 -6.96
C THR A 462 14.66 33.52 -7.99
N GLY A 463 14.00 32.94 -8.99
CA GLY A 463 14.60 31.98 -9.93
C GLY A 463 14.84 30.58 -9.34
N ASN A 464 14.51 30.36 -8.06
CA ASN A 464 14.69 29.07 -7.40
C ASN A 464 13.74 28.02 -7.97
N THR A 465 14.17 26.76 -7.97
CA THR A 465 13.37 25.62 -8.42
C THR A 465 13.05 24.72 -7.23
N ILE A 466 11.78 24.36 -7.08
CA ILE A 466 11.32 23.33 -6.14
C ILE A 466 10.83 22.14 -6.93
N CYS A 467 11.28 20.95 -6.56
CA CYS A 467 10.86 19.69 -7.15
C CYS A 467 10.32 18.74 -6.06
N VAL A 468 9.31 17.95 -6.41
CA VAL A 468 8.73 16.92 -5.56
C VAL A 468 8.65 15.62 -6.37
N THR A 469 9.37 14.60 -5.93
CA THR A 469 9.38 13.28 -6.57
C THR A 469 8.88 12.22 -5.60
N ASP A 470 8.55 11.04 -6.13
CA ASP A 470 8.31 9.87 -5.30
C ASP A 470 9.56 9.54 -4.46
N ARG A 471 9.32 8.88 -3.32
CA ARG A 471 10.33 8.55 -2.33
C ARG A 471 11.27 7.43 -2.79
#